data_AF-A0A2Z6MCN9-F1
#
_entry.id   AF-A0A2Z6MCN9-F1
#
_cell.length_a   1.000
_cell.length_b   1.000
_cell.length_c   1.000
_cell.angle_alpha   90.00
_cell.angle_beta   90.00
_cell.angle_gamma   90.00
#
_symmetry.space_group_name_H-M   'P 1'
#
loop_
_entity.id
_entity.type
_entity.pdbx_description
1 polymer ?
#
loop_
_entity_poly.entity_id
_entity_poly.type
_entity_poly.pdbx_seq_one_letter_code
_entity_poly.pdbx_strand_id
1 'polypeptide(L)' 'MKQRLAESIQLADRVTKAADKAILFKQQCEDIKSKAVKLSNLLRQAAMLSSQLYEQPALLILFKIELVLNKALSLLYDIC' A
#
# COMPACT_ATOMS: atom_id res chain seq x y z
N MET A 1 -1.92 5.03 -16.45
CA MET A 1 -1.65 5.45 -15.05
C MET A 1 -2.79 5.13 -14.06
N LYS A 2 -4.03 5.57 -14.33
CA LYS A 2 -5.19 5.40 -13.43
C LYS A 2 -5.43 3.97 -12.92
N GLN A 3 -5.32 2.96 -13.79
CA GLN A 3 -5.49 1.56 -13.40
C GLN A 3 -4.38 1.05 -12.47
N ARG A 4 -3.12 1.38 -12.76
CA ARG A 4 -1.97 1.01 -11.91
C ARG A 4 -2.10 1.58 -10.51
N LEU A 5 -2.53 2.85 -10.41
CA LEU A 5 -2.83 3.46 -9.11
C LEU A 5 -3.95 2.74 -8.36
N ALA A 6 -5.01 2.32 -9.05
CA ALA A 6 -6.09 1.56 -8.44
C ALA A 6 -5.61 0.22 -7.88
N GLU A 7 -4.75 -0.49 -8.60
CA GLU A 7 -4.12 -1.74 -8.14
C GLU A 7 -3.26 -1.51 -6.89
N SER A 8 -2.42 -0.48 -6.90
CA SER A 8 -1.59 -0.13 -5.73
C SER A 8 -2.44 0.27 -4.50
N ILE A 9 -3.57 0.99 -4.71
CA ILE A 9 -4.52 1.35 -3.63
C ILE A 9 -5.13 0.09 -3.03
N GLN A 10 -5.62 -0.82 -3.88
CA GLN A 10 -6.20 -2.08 -3.41
C GLN A 10 -5.20 -2.92 -2.62
N LEU A 11 -3.93 -2.92 -3.04
CA LEU A 11 -2.87 -3.63 -2.33
C LEU A 11 -2.59 -3.00 -0.95
N ALA A 12 -2.55 -1.67 -0.84
CA ALA A 12 -2.41 -0.98 0.45
C ALA A 12 -3.58 -1.31 1.39
N ASP A 13 -4.82 -1.31 0.88
CA ASP A 13 -6.01 -1.65 1.66
C ASP A 13 -5.99 -3.12 2.13
N ARG A 14 -5.42 -4.04 1.33
CA ARG A 14 -5.21 -5.45 1.74
C ARG A 14 -4.22 -5.56 2.90
N VAL A 15 -3.12 -4.80 2.87
CA VAL A 15 -2.14 -4.74 3.97
C VAL A 15 -2.79 -4.24 5.25
N THR A 16 -3.58 -3.15 5.19
CA THR A 16 -4.33 -2.65 6.35
C THR A 16 -5.24 -3.73 6.95
N LYS A 17 -6.01 -4.43 6.12
CA LYS A 17 -6.91 -5.51 6.57
C LYS A 17 -6.16 -6.73 7.13
N ALA A 18 -4.99 -7.06 6.60
CA ALA A 18 -4.17 -8.14 7.12
C ALA A 18 -3.58 -7.77 8.49
N ALA A 19 -3.09 -6.54 8.63
CA ALA A 19 -2.57 -6.03 9.89
C ALA A 19 -3.62 -5.98 11.00
N ASP A 20 -4.88 -5.68 10.67
CA ASP A 20 -6.01 -5.73 11.62
C ASP A 20 -6.29 -7.13 12.18
N LYS A 21 -5.90 -8.19 11.45
CA LYS A 21 -6.11 -9.59 11.85
C LYS A 21 -4.95 -10.15 12.67
N ALA A 22 -3.83 -9.45 12.76
CA ALA A 22 -2.63 -9.95 13.43
C ALA A 22 -2.84 -10.04 14.94
N ILE A 23 -2.55 -11.22 15.50
CA ILE A 23 -2.69 -11.50 16.94
C ILE A 23 -1.36 -11.28 17.68
N LEU A 24 -0.25 -11.54 16.98
CA LEU A 24 1.13 -11.38 17.46
C LEU A 24 1.70 -10.03 17.01
N PHE A 25 2.70 -9.51 17.74
CA PHE A 25 3.39 -8.25 17.40
C PHE A 25 2.45 -7.06 17.14
N LYS A 26 1.39 -6.93 17.95
CA LYS A 26 0.29 -5.96 17.75
C LYS A 26 0.77 -4.52 17.55
N GLN A 27 1.78 -4.08 18.30
CA GLN A 27 2.30 -2.72 18.18
C GLN A 27 3.00 -2.50 16.82
N GLN A 28 3.77 -3.47 16.35
CA GLN A 28 4.41 -3.43 15.03
C GLN A 28 3.37 -3.50 13.90
N CYS A 29 2.35 -4.34 14.07
CA CYS A 29 1.26 -4.45 13.10
C CYS A 29 0.43 -3.16 13.01
N GLU A 30 0.17 -2.49 14.14
CA GLU A 30 -0.51 -1.19 14.15
C GLU A 30 0.34 -0.08 13.48
N ASP A 31 1.66 -0.09 13.67
CA ASP A 31 2.56 0.82 12.95
C ASP A 31 2.53 0.58 11.43
N ILE A 32 2.61 -0.69 10.99
CA ILE A 32 2.47 -1.07 9.58
C ILE A 32 1.11 -0.62 9.01
N LYS A 33 0.04 -0.87 9.75
CA LYS A 33 -1.32 -0.46 9.40
C LYS A 33 -1.43 1.05 9.21
N SER A 34 -0.93 1.83 10.17
CA SER A 34 -0.98 3.30 10.11
C SER A 34 -0.26 3.85 8.87
N LYS A 35 0.89 3.27 8.53
CA LYS A 35 1.67 3.61 7.34
C LYS A 35 0.94 3.20 6.05
N ALA A 36 0.33 2.02 6.02
CA ALA A 36 -0.44 1.53 4.88
C ALA A 36 -1.69 2.40 4.62
N VAL A 37 -2.40 2.83 5.67
CA VAL A 37 -3.54 3.76 5.56
C VAL A 37 -3.10 5.11 5.00
N LYS A 38 -2.02 5.68 5.54
CA LYS A 38 -1.45 6.94 5.03
C LYS A 38 -1.08 6.82 3.55
N LEU A 39 -0.47 5.70 3.16
CA LEU A 39 -0.10 5.44 1.77
C LEU A 39 -1.32 5.28 0.84
N SER A 40 -2.36 4.55 1.27
CA SER A 40 -3.62 4.43 0.52
C SER A 40 -4.24 5.80 0.26
N ASN A 41 -4.26 6.68 1.27
CA ASN A 41 -4.77 8.05 1.12
C ASN A 41 -3.95 8.90 0.13
N LEU A 42 -2.62 8.76 0.13
CA LEU A 42 -1.74 9.45 -0.83
C LEU A 42 -1.95 8.92 -2.26
N LEU A 43 -2.07 7.61 -2.43
CA LEU A 43 -2.32 6.99 -3.73
C LEU A 43 -3.69 7.41 -4.30
N ARG A 44 -4.71 7.55 -3.46
CA ARG A 44 -6.03 8.07 -3.86
C ARG A 44 -5.94 9.51 -4.35
N GLN A 45 -5.20 10.37 -3.66
CA GLN A 45 -4.94 11.74 -4.12
C GLN A 45 -4.18 11.75 -5.46
N ALA A 46 -3.16 10.90 -5.60
CA ALA A 46 -2.42 10.75 -6.86
C ALA A 46 -3.32 10.24 -8.01
N ALA A 47 -4.27 9.36 -7.73
CA ALA A 47 -5.24 8.88 -8.72
C ALA A 47 -6.15 10.00 -9.24
N MET A 48 -6.56 10.91 -8.35
CA MET A 48 -7.35 12.10 -8.73
C MET A 48 -6.58 13.04 -9.64
N LEU A 49 -5.26 13.17 -9.43
CA LEU A 49 -4.36 14.04 -10.22
C LEU A 49 -3.62 13.28 -11.33
N SER A 50 -4.07 12.06 -11.67
CA SER A 50 -3.29 11.16 -12.51
C SER A 50 -3.02 11.65 -13.93
N SER A 51 -3.80 12.60 -14.45
CA SER A 51 -3.58 13.26 -15.74
C SER A 51 -2.41 14.25 -15.73
N GLN A 52 -1.90 14.64 -14.56
CA GLN A 52 -0.80 15.59 -14.38
C GLN A 52 0.50 14.90 -13.93
N LEU A 53 0.50 13.57 -13.78
CA LEU A 53 1.68 12.82 -13.34
C LEU A 53 2.62 12.54 -14.52
N TYR A 54 3.92 12.79 -14.30
CA TYR A 54 4.98 12.32 -15.20
C TYR A 54 4.96 10.79 -15.23
N GLU A 55 4.66 10.21 -16.39
CA GLU A 55 4.34 8.78 -16.47
C GLU A 55 5.50 7.87 -16.05
N GLN A 56 6.71 8.10 -16.58
CA GLN A 56 7.85 7.21 -16.32
C GLN A 56 8.38 7.27 -14.88
N PRO A 57 8.60 8.44 -14.26
CA PRO A 57 8.98 8.52 -12.84
C PRO A 57 7.92 7.92 -11.91
N ALA A 58 6.64 8.17 -12.20
CA ALA A 58 5.56 7.72 -11.35
C ALA A 58 5.37 6.19 -11.41
N LEU A 59 5.58 5.56 -12.57
CA LEU A 59 5.56 4.09 -12.70
C LEU A 59 6.66 3.40 -11.87
N LEU A 60 7.87 3.97 -11.83
CA LEU A 60 8.97 3.43 -11.01
C LEU A 60 8.63 3.48 -9.51
N ILE A 61 8.06 4.60 -9.07
CA ILE A 61 7.66 4.79 -7.68
C ILE A 61 6.53 3.82 -7.32
N LEU A 62 5.54 3.66 -8.19
CA LEU A 62 4.46 2.70 -7.99
C LEU A 62 4.96 1.27 -7.89
N PHE A 63 5.88 0.87 -8.76
CA PHE A 63 6.46 -0.47 -8.69
C PHE A 63 7.18 -0.73 -7.35
N LYS A 64 7.92 0.27 -6.83
CA LYS A 64 8.55 0.17 -5.50
C LYS A 64 7.52 0.08 -4.38
N ILE A 65 6.43 0.84 -4.47
CA ILE A 65 5.32 0.79 -3.52
C ILE A 65 4.70 -0.61 -3.51
N GLU A 66 4.39 -1.15 -4.70
CA GLU A 66 3.82 -2.49 -4.85
C GLU A 66 4.75 -3.57 -4.30
N LEU A 67 6.05 -3.48 -4.55
CA LEU A 67 7.03 -4.41 -4.00
C LEU A 67 7.04 -4.42 -2.47
N VAL A 68 7.08 -3.23 -1.85
CA VAL A 68 7.10 -3.10 -0.38
C VAL A 68 5.79 -3.56 0.24
N LEU A 69 4.65 -3.22 -0.37
CA LEU A 69 3.34 -3.66 0.11
C LEU A 69 3.16 -5.18 0.02
N ASN A 70 3.61 -5.81 -1.07
CA ASN A 70 3.60 -7.27 -1.18
C ASN A 70 4.47 -7.94 -0.13
N LYS A 71 5.66 -7.39 0.15
CA LYS A 71 6.53 -7.89 1.22
C LYS A 71 5.88 -7.76 2.60
N ALA A 72 5.25 -6.61 2.88
CA ALA A 72 4.52 -6.40 4.13
C ALA A 72 3.35 -7.39 4.27
N LEU A 73 2.60 -7.62 3.18
CA LEU A 73 1.50 -8.57 3.15
C LEU A 73 1.96 -10.01 3.45
N SER A 74 3.07 -10.44 2.85
CA SER A 74 3.67 -11.76 3.11
C SER A 74 4.01 -11.92 4.60
N LEU A 75 4.72 -10.94 5.16
CA LEU A 75 5.10 -10.98 6.58
C LEU A 75 3.88 -10.99 7.50
N LEU A 76 2.84 -10.22 7.19
CA LEU A 76 1.61 -10.21 7.98
C LEU A 76 0.87 -11.54 7.92
N TYR A 77 0.89 -12.23 6.78
CA TYR A 77 0.34 -13.57 6.67
C TYR A 77 1.17 -14.63 7.40
N ASP A 78 2.49 -14.47 7.46
CA ASP A 78 3.37 -15.36 8.22
C ASP A 78 3.21 -15.20 9.75
N ILE A 79 2.65 -14.06 10.21
CA ILE A 79 2.47 -13.71 11.63
C ILE A 79 1.05 -14.04 12.16
N CYS A 80 0.08 -14.32 11.27
CA CYS A 80 -1.29 -14.72 11.64
C CYS A 80 -1.37 -16.20 12.02
#